data_AF-A0A397FCM1-F1
#
_entry.id   AF-A0A397FCM1-F1
#
_cell.length_a   1.000
_cell.length_b   1.000
_cell.length_c   1.000
_cell.angle_alpha   90.00
_cell.angle_beta   90.00
_cell.angle_gamma   90.00
#
_symmetry.space_group_name_H-M   'P 1'
#
loop_
_entity.id
_entity.type
_entity.pdbx_description
1 polymer ?
#
loop_
_entity_poly.entity_id
_entity_poly.type
_entity_poly.pdbx_seq_one_letter_code
_entity_poly.pdbx_strand_id
1 'polypeptide(L)'
;MSEEGSEGVEVHEKKWWTEEDDKVLLTQINNMRPFLQRKDTRNAWDTMAATLKDVDGFIGQASTAARLSGATEDETPKSRLLDDLVSLYNDAVMKKRAATPLSEADENAASIKFIREQAMLRGKRKSLESSEGSDVGGLSKKKLILEAQDKEVELEKESLL
;
A
#
# COMPACT_ATOMS: atom_id res chain seq x y z
N MET A 1 11.07 -66.06 0.74
CA MET A 1 11.41 -64.75 1.33
C MET A 1 11.90 -63.91 0.18
N SER A 2 11.09 -62.98 -0.31
CA SER A 2 11.51 -62.03 -1.34
C SER A 2 11.47 -60.67 -0.67
N GLU A 3 12.64 -60.18 -0.28
CA GLU A 3 12.83 -58.79 0.14
C GLU A 3 12.90 -57.96 -1.15
N GLU A 4 11.79 -57.32 -1.51
CA GLU A 4 11.83 -56.21 -2.45
C GLU A 4 12.29 -54.98 -1.68
N GLY A 5 13.54 -54.58 -1.93
CA GLY A 5 14.07 -53.30 -1.51
C GLY A 5 13.23 -52.19 -2.12
N SER A 6 12.43 -51.54 -1.28
CA SER A 6 11.73 -50.31 -1.55
C SER A 6 12.76 -49.22 -1.84
N GLU A 7 13.14 -49.08 -3.09
CA GLU A 7 13.97 -48.00 -3.61
C GLU A 7 13.23 -46.69 -3.32
N GLY A 8 13.71 -45.99 -2.29
CA GLY A 8 13.16 -44.72 -1.87
C GLY A 8 13.18 -43.76 -3.05
N VAL A 9 11.99 -43.38 -3.51
CA VAL A 9 11.82 -42.32 -4.51
C VAL A 9 12.40 -41.04 -3.91
N GLU A 10 13.64 -40.73 -4.28
CA GLU A 10 14.29 -39.47 -3.93
C GLU A 10 13.54 -38.36 -4.67
N VAL A 11 12.59 -37.74 -3.97
CA VAL A 11 11.90 -36.54 -4.45
C VAL A 11 12.93 -35.43 -4.42
N HIS A 12 13.71 -35.30 -5.49
CA HIS A 12 14.62 -34.18 -5.65
C HIS A 12 13.78 -32.89 -5.65
N GLU A 13 13.89 -32.12 -4.57
CA GLU A 13 13.35 -30.77 -4.50
C GLU A 13 13.87 -30.01 -5.71
N LYS A 14 12.96 -29.48 -6.54
CA LYS A 14 13.33 -28.70 -7.73
C LYS A 14 14.03 -27.43 -7.26
N LYS A 15 15.34 -27.52 -7.07
CA LYS A 15 16.20 -26.40 -6.64
C LYS A 15 16.37 -25.48 -7.86
N TRP A 16 15.70 -24.33 -7.83
CA TRP A 16 15.77 -23.33 -8.91
C TRP A 16 17.09 -22.54 -8.94
N TRP A 17 18.00 -22.83 -8.02
CA TRP A 17 19.30 -22.18 -7.85
C TRP A 17 20.39 -23.24 -7.75
N THR A 18 21.47 -23.06 -8.50
CA THR A 18 22.65 -23.93 -8.36
C THR A 18 23.48 -23.52 -7.15
N GLU A 19 24.36 -24.42 -6.69
CA GLU A 19 25.34 -24.08 -5.65
C GLU A 19 26.31 -22.99 -6.11
N GLU A 20 26.56 -22.89 -7.41
CA GLU A 20 27.42 -21.85 -7.96
C GLU A 20 26.72 -20.48 -7.93
N ASP A 21 25.41 -20.45 -8.25
CA ASP A 21 24.59 -19.25 -8.08
C ASP A 21 24.55 -18.83 -6.59
N ASP A 22 24.42 -19.77 -5.66
CA ASP A 22 24.43 -19.44 -4.23
C ASP A 22 25.78 -18.85 -3.76
N LYS A 23 26.91 -19.40 -4.21
CA LYS A 23 28.24 -18.84 -3.91
C LYS A 23 28.40 -17.42 -4.45
N VAL A 24 27.97 -17.17 -5.67
CA VAL A 24 28.01 -15.83 -6.27
C VAL A 24 27.11 -14.86 -5.49
N LEU A 25 25.90 -15.29 -5.15
CA LEU A 25 24.95 -14.50 -4.36
C LEU A 25 25.55 -14.12 -3.01
N LEU A 26 26.06 -15.10 -2.26
CA LEU A 26 26.65 -14.89 -0.94
C LEU A 26 27.90 -14.00 -1.00
N THR A 27 28.75 -14.20 -2.00
CA THR A 27 29.92 -13.35 -2.23
C THR A 27 29.50 -11.90 -2.46
N GLN A 28 28.49 -11.67 -3.30
CA GLN A 28 28.02 -10.34 -3.61
C GLN A 28 27.30 -9.66 -2.44
N ILE A 29 26.51 -10.39 -1.66
CA ILE A 29 25.92 -9.90 -0.41
C ILE A 29 27.01 -9.47 0.57
N ASN A 30 28.04 -10.29 0.74
CA ASN A 30 29.14 -10.00 1.67
C ASN A 30 29.95 -8.76 1.26
N ASN A 31 30.13 -8.56 -0.05
CA ASN A 31 30.87 -7.43 -0.59
C ASN A 31 30.07 -6.12 -0.52
N MET A 32 28.80 -6.15 -0.95
CA MET A 32 27.98 -4.94 -1.05
C MET A 32 27.28 -4.56 0.26
N ARG A 33 27.15 -5.53 1.17
CA ARG A 33 26.50 -5.39 2.48
C ARG A 33 25.23 -4.54 2.44
N PRO A 34 24.26 -4.88 1.57
CA PRO A 34 23.06 -4.07 1.38
C PRO A 34 22.27 -3.88 2.69
N PHE A 35 22.39 -4.81 3.63
CA PHE A 35 21.80 -4.75 4.96
C PHE A 35 22.37 -3.66 5.89
N LEU A 36 23.56 -3.11 5.60
CA LEU A 36 24.12 -1.99 6.38
C LEU A 36 23.48 -0.63 6.00
N GLN A 37 22.76 -0.58 4.89
CA GLN A 37 22.12 0.64 4.42
C GLN A 37 20.84 0.88 5.21
N ARG A 38 20.85 1.87 6.12
CA ARG A 38 19.75 2.14 7.06
C ARG A 38 18.57 2.91 6.47
N LYS A 39 18.81 3.73 5.44
CA LYS A 39 17.78 4.58 4.81
C LYS A 39 17.37 4.05 3.44
N ASP A 40 18.33 3.55 2.67
CA ASP A 40 18.13 3.14 1.28
C ASP A 40 18.40 1.64 1.06
N THR A 41 17.96 0.81 2.02
CA THR A 41 18.15 -0.65 1.96
C THR A 41 17.64 -1.23 0.64
N ARG A 42 16.44 -0.82 0.21
CA ARG A 42 15.82 -1.26 -1.05
C ARG A 42 16.72 -0.98 -2.26
N ASN A 43 17.22 0.25 -2.39
CA ASN A 43 18.08 0.65 -3.49
C ASN A 43 19.42 -0.11 -3.47
N ALA A 44 19.94 -0.42 -2.28
CA ALA A 44 21.16 -1.22 -2.14
C ALA A 44 20.96 -2.66 -2.63
N TRP A 45 19.81 -3.27 -2.31
CA TRP A 45 19.43 -4.58 -2.85
C TRP A 45 19.19 -4.53 -4.37
N ASP A 46 18.56 -3.47 -4.88
CA ASP A 46 18.31 -3.31 -6.32
C ASP A 46 19.63 -3.12 -7.10
N THR A 47 20.58 -2.37 -6.53
CA THR A 47 21.93 -2.21 -7.10
C THR A 47 22.68 -3.53 -7.10
N MET A 48 22.60 -4.29 -6.00
CA MET A 48 23.20 -5.62 -5.92
C MET A 48 22.59 -6.57 -6.96
N ALA A 49 21.27 -6.57 -7.11
CA ALA A 49 20.57 -7.37 -8.12
C ALA A 49 20.96 -6.97 -9.55
N ALA A 50 21.23 -5.69 -9.80
CA ALA A 50 21.76 -5.24 -11.10
C ALA A 50 23.14 -5.84 -11.38
N THR A 51 24.06 -5.78 -10.42
CA THR A 51 25.41 -6.37 -10.58
C THR A 51 25.39 -7.88 -10.78
N LEU A 52 24.41 -8.58 -10.20
CA LEU A 52 24.22 -10.02 -10.39
C LEU A 52 23.72 -10.39 -11.79
N LYS A 53 23.01 -9.48 -12.47
CA LYS A 53 22.60 -9.68 -13.88
C LYS A 53 23.78 -9.60 -14.84
N ASP A 54 24.83 -8.88 -14.45
CA ASP A 54 26.05 -8.75 -15.25
C ASP A 54 27.00 -9.96 -15.06
N VAL A 55 26.75 -10.82 -14.06
CA VAL A 55 27.52 -12.06 -13.89
C VAL A 55 27.01 -13.11 -14.88
N ASP A 56 27.86 -13.47 -15.83
CA ASP A 56 27.59 -14.51 -16.82
C ASP A 56 27.15 -15.82 -16.14
N GLY A 57 26.00 -16.35 -16.57
CA GLY A 57 25.50 -17.65 -16.10
C GLY A 57 24.68 -17.61 -14.80
N PHE A 58 24.73 -16.53 -14.01
CA PHE A 58 24.02 -16.43 -12.71
C PHE A 58 22.49 -16.53 -12.81
N ILE A 59 21.92 -16.22 -13.98
CA ILE A 59 20.47 -16.31 -14.27
C ILE A 59 20.22 -17.32 -15.42
N GLY A 60 21.26 -18.06 -15.82
CA GLY A 60 21.25 -18.96 -16.97
C GLY A 60 20.19 -20.05 -16.88
N GLN A 61 19.86 -20.53 -15.68
CA GLN A 61 18.87 -21.59 -15.48
C GLN A 61 17.42 -21.08 -15.42
N ALA A 62 17.16 -19.86 -14.93
CA ALA A 62 15.81 -19.29 -14.94
C ALA A 62 15.38 -18.87 -16.36
N SER A 63 16.30 -18.33 -17.17
CA SER A 63 16.00 -17.97 -18.57
C SER A 63 15.86 -19.20 -19.47
N THR A 64 16.59 -20.28 -19.20
CA THR A 64 16.41 -21.56 -19.90
C THR A 64 15.18 -22.32 -19.39
N ALA A 65 14.83 -22.26 -18.11
CA ALA A 65 13.56 -22.78 -17.59
C ALA A 65 12.35 -22.07 -18.21
N ALA A 66 12.40 -20.74 -18.37
CA ALA A 66 11.35 -20.00 -19.07
C ALA A 66 11.24 -20.41 -20.56
N ARG A 67 12.35 -20.78 -21.21
CA ARG A 67 12.36 -21.29 -22.59
C ARG A 67 11.99 -22.77 -22.71
N LEU A 68 12.18 -23.54 -21.64
CA LEU A 68 11.72 -24.93 -21.49
C LEU A 68 10.24 -25.00 -21.08
N SER A 69 9.66 -23.90 -20.59
CA SER A 69 8.21 -23.69 -20.43
C SER A 69 7.49 -23.46 -21.76
N GLY A 70 7.93 -24.16 -22.81
CA GLY A 70 7.16 -24.45 -24.01
C GLY A 70 6.67 -25.91 -23.98
N ALA A 71 6.46 -26.47 -22.78
CA ALA A 71 5.73 -27.71 -22.65
C ALA A 71 4.31 -27.45 -23.17
N THR A 72 3.88 -28.20 -24.17
CA THR A 72 2.47 -28.29 -24.55
C THR A 72 1.70 -28.65 -23.28
N GLU A 73 1.12 -27.66 -22.61
CA GLU A 73 0.34 -27.90 -21.40
C GLU A 73 -0.85 -28.75 -21.81
N ASP A 74 -0.88 -29.98 -21.33
CA ASP A 74 -1.98 -30.89 -21.60
C ASP A 74 -3.22 -30.33 -20.90
N GLU A 75 -4.31 -30.12 -21.65
CA GLU A 75 -5.52 -29.56 -21.10
C GLU A 75 -6.16 -30.55 -20.12
N THR A 76 -5.86 -30.37 -18.84
CA THR A 76 -6.48 -31.15 -17.78
C THR A 76 -7.94 -30.73 -17.57
N PRO A 77 -8.83 -31.62 -17.09
CA PRO A 77 -10.18 -31.23 -16.70
C PRO A 77 -10.18 -30.12 -15.63
N LYS A 78 -9.11 -30.03 -14.83
CA LYS A 78 -8.91 -28.97 -13.85
C LYS A 78 -8.66 -27.61 -14.50
N SER A 79 -7.82 -27.51 -15.54
CA SER A 79 -7.56 -26.23 -16.22
C SER A 79 -8.82 -25.74 -16.94
N ARG A 80 -9.57 -26.64 -17.60
CA ARG A 80 -10.88 -26.30 -18.20
C ARG A 80 -11.89 -25.78 -17.17
N LEU A 81 -11.97 -26.42 -16.01
CA LEU A 81 -12.85 -25.96 -14.93
C LEU A 81 -12.46 -24.56 -14.41
N LEU A 82 -11.16 -24.24 -14.38
CA LEU A 82 -10.70 -22.93 -13.97
C LEU A 82 -11.08 -21.85 -15.00
N ASP A 83 -10.99 -22.15 -16.29
CA ASP A 83 -11.42 -21.22 -17.36
C ASP A 83 -12.94 -20.95 -17.31
N ASP A 84 -13.74 -21.98 -17.05
CA ASP A 84 -15.20 -21.86 -16.86
C ASP A 84 -15.54 -21.00 -15.63
N LEU A 85 -14.84 -21.23 -14.52
CA LEU A 85 -15.06 -20.50 -13.27
C LEU A 85 -14.68 -19.02 -13.41
N VAL A 86 -13.59 -18.72 -14.12
CA VAL A 86 -13.16 -17.35 -14.39
C VAL A 86 -14.20 -16.62 -15.24
N SER A 87 -14.74 -17.27 -16.25
CA SER A 87 -15.82 -16.70 -17.09
C SER A 87 -17.06 -16.38 -16.26
N LEU A 88 -17.51 -17.31 -15.41
CA LEU A 88 -18.65 -17.11 -14.51
C LEU A 88 -18.42 -15.99 -13.50
N TYR A 89 -17.21 -15.87 -12.95
CA TYR A 89 -16.86 -14.79 -12.04
C TYR A 89 -16.94 -13.43 -12.74
N ASN A 90 -16.37 -13.31 -13.93
CA ASN A 90 -16.41 -12.07 -14.71
C ASN A 90 -17.86 -11.68 -15.04
N ASP A 91 -18.69 -12.63 -15.48
CA ASP A 91 -20.11 -12.38 -15.74
C ASP A 91 -20.86 -11.94 -14.48
N ALA A 92 -20.57 -12.56 -13.33
CA ALA A 92 -21.17 -12.18 -12.06
C ALA A 92 -20.74 -10.77 -11.62
N VAL A 93 -19.46 -10.41 -11.80
CA VAL A 93 -18.95 -9.06 -11.53
C VAL A 93 -19.61 -8.03 -12.45
N MET A 94 -19.73 -8.34 -13.73
CA MET A 94 -20.37 -7.45 -14.71
C MET A 94 -21.87 -7.31 -14.42
N LYS A 95 -22.55 -8.40 -14.05
CA LYS A 95 -23.97 -8.39 -13.66
C LYS A 95 -24.19 -7.63 -12.34
N LYS A 96 -23.28 -7.74 -11.37
CA LYS A 96 -23.33 -6.94 -10.13
C LYS A 96 -23.12 -5.45 -10.42
N ARG A 97 -22.20 -5.10 -11.31
CA ARG A 97 -22.00 -3.71 -11.77
C ARG A 97 -23.22 -3.18 -12.52
N ALA A 98 -23.85 -4.00 -13.38
CA ALA A 98 -25.07 -3.64 -14.08
C ALA A 98 -26.29 -3.50 -13.15
N ALA A 99 -26.35 -4.27 -12.06
CA ALA A 99 -27.40 -4.20 -11.06
C ALA A 99 -27.24 -3.05 -10.05
N THR A 100 -26.09 -2.37 -10.03
CA THR A 100 -25.84 -1.22 -9.15
C THR A 100 -25.73 0.07 -9.99
N PRO A 101 -26.84 0.63 -10.51
CA PRO A 101 -26.78 1.89 -11.24
C PRO A 101 -26.59 3.05 -10.24
N LEU A 102 -25.47 3.77 -10.38
CA LEU A 102 -25.34 5.25 -10.29
C LEU A 102 -25.95 6.03 -9.10
N SER A 103 -26.52 5.42 -8.06
CA SER A 103 -27.20 6.17 -6.99
C SER A 103 -26.23 6.82 -5.99
N GLU A 104 -25.17 6.13 -5.57
CA GLU A 104 -24.25 6.66 -4.55
C GLU A 104 -23.33 7.80 -5.06
N ALA A 105 -23.01 7.81 -6.35
CA ALA A 105 -22.14 8.83 -6.93
C ALA A 105 -22.83 10.19 -7.04
N ASP A 106 -24.14 10.20 -7.33
CA ASP A 106 -24.93 11.43 -7.44
C ASP A 106 -25.38 11.96 -6.07
N GLU A 107 -25.72 11.09 -5.10
CA GLU A 107 -26.09 11.55 -3.75
C GLU A 107 -24.94 12.21 -2.98
N ASN A 108 -23.70 11.76 -3.21
CA ASN A 108 -22.53 12.30 -2.53
C ASN A 108 -21.98 13.59 -3.15
N ALA A 109 -22.45 13.99 -4.33
CA ALA A 109 -21.96 15.19 -5.00
C ALA A 109 -22.25 16.49 -4.21
N ALA A 110 -23.40 16.55 -3.53
CA ALA A 110 -23.76 17.69 -2.68
C ALA A 110 -22.88 17.75 -1.42
N SER A 111 -22.67 16.61 -0.76
CA SER A 111 -21.81 16.49 0.43
C SER A 111 -20.34 16.84 0.11
N ILE A 112 -19.83 16.38 -1.04
CA ILE A 112 -18.47 16.70 -1.51
C ILE A 112 -18.31 18.20 -1.79
N LYS A 113 -19.29 18.83 -2.44
CA LYS A 113 -19.29 20.29 -2.68
C LYS A 113 -19.28 21.07 -1.36
N PHE A 114 -20.11 20.67 -0.40
CA PHE A 114 -20.19 21.30 0.92
C PHE A 114 -18.86 21.21 1.68
N ILE A 115 -18.21 20.04 1.72
CA ILE A 115 -16.90 19.87 2.39
C ILE A 115 -15.84 20.77 1.74
N ARG A 116 -15.79 20.82 0.41
CA ARG A 116 -14.86 21.67 -0.33
C ARG A 116 -15.04 23.15 -0.01
N GLU A 117 -16.29 23.63 0.04
CA GLU A 117 -16.61 25.02 0.37
C GLU A 117 -16.19 25.37 1.80
N GLN A 118 -16.53 24.53 2.77
CA GLN A 118 -16.14 24.74 4.17
C GLN A 118 -14.61 24.77 4.37
N ALA A 119 -13.88 23.94 3.61
CA ALA A 119 -12.41 23.95 3.63
C ALA A 119 -11.83 25.25 3.06
N MET A 120 -12.40 25.79 1.98
CA MET A 120 -11.95 27.07 1.39
C MET A 120 -12.19 28.26 2.33
N LEU A 121 -13.26 28.27 3.11
CA LEU A 121 -13.55 29.33 4.08
C LEU A 121 -12.58 29.32 5.27
N ARG A 122 -12.12 28.14 5.72
CA ARG A 122 -11.22 27.99 6.88
C ARG A 122 -9.74 28.25 6.54
N GLY A 123 -9.35 28.28 5.27
CA GLY A 123 -7.96 28.42 4.82
C GLY A 123 -7.35 29.83 4.93
N LYS A 124 -8.15 30.88 5.10
CA LYS A 124 -7.65 32.28 5.25
C LYS A 124 -7.21 32.57 6.68
N ARG A 125 -6.15 31.90 7.14
CA ARG A 125 -5.39 32.41 8.30
C ARG A 125 -4.58 33.62 7.85
N LYS A 126 -4.96 34.77 8.41
CA LYS A 126 -4.24 36.05 8.45
C LYS A 126 -2.73 35.88 8.28
N SER A 127 -2.21 36.25 7.11
CA SER A 127 -0.81 36.65 6.98
C SER A 127 -0.74 38.11 7.42
N LEU A 128 -0.20 38.36 8.62
CA LEU A 128 0.27 39.69 9.01
C LEU A 128 1.51 39.51 9.90
N GLU A 129 2.64 39.79 9.26
CA GLU A 129 3.89 40.38 9.76
C GLU A 129 4.50 39.93 11.10
N SER A 130 5.77 39.54 10.96
CA SER A 130 6.81 39.58 11.98
C SER A 130 7.03 41.01 12.48
N SER A 131 6.65 41.34 13.71
CA SER A 131 7.31 42.40 14.50
C SER A 131 6.96 42.30 15.98
N GLU A 132 7.99 42.03 16.79
CA GLU A 132 8.27 42.63 18.10
C GLU A 132 7.15 42.69 19.17
N GLY A 133 7.39 42.02 20.31
CA GLY A 133 7.07 42.60 21.62
C GLY A 133 5.71 42.27 22.26
N SER A 134 5.79 41.58 23.40
CA SER A 134 4.88 41.62 24.56
C SER A 134 3.41 41.17 24.43
N ASP A 135 3.11 40.07 25.13
CA ASP A 135 1.94 39.83 25.99
C ASP A 135 0.55 40.42 25.60
N VAL A 136 -0.01 40.01 24.46
CA VAL A 136 -1.42 40.28 24.08
C VAL A 136 -2.23 38.96 23.99
N GLY A 137 -1.96 38.02 24.89
CA GLY A 137 -2.80 36.81 25.04
C GLY A 137 -4.00 36.99 25.98
N GLY A 138 -3.98 38.03 26.83
CA GLY A 138 -4.91 38.19 27.95
C GLY A 138 -6.17 39.01 27.67
N LEU A 139 -6.15 39.93 26.70
CA LEU A 139 -7.26 40.90 26.51
C LEU A 139 -8.53 40.27 25.93
N SER A 140 -8.42 39.37 24.95
CA SER A 140 -9.61 38.74 24.33
C SER A 140 -10.36 37.81 25.27
N LYS A 141 -9.65 37.08 26.14
CA LYS A 141 -10.29 36.19 27.14
C LYS A 141 -10.98 37.01 28.22
N LYS A 142 -10.34 38.06 28.72
CA LYS A 142 -10.95 38.99 29.70
C LYS A 142 -12.20 39.65 29.14
N LYS A 143 -12.20 40.05 27.87
CA LYS A 143 -13.38 40.64 27.21
C LYS A 143 -14.54 39.64 27.10
N LEU A 144 -14.25 38.37 26.78
CA LEU A 144 -15.27 37.33 26.68
C LEU A 144 -15.91 37.02 28.05
N ILE A 145 -15.10 37.02 29.11
CA ILE A 145 -15.56 36.75 30.49
C ILE A 145 -16.43 37.90 31.00
N LEU A 146 -16.03 39.16 30.76
CA LEU A 146 -16.84 40.32 31.15
C LEU A 146 -18.20 40.33 30.45
N GLU A 147 -18.22 40.04 29.15
CA GLU A 147 -19.45 40.01 28.34
C GLU A 147 -20.40 38.89 28.78
N ALA A 148 -19.87 37.76 29.27
CA ALA A 148 -20.69 36.69 29.85
C ALA A 148 -21.29 37.10 31.21
N GLN A 149 -20.52 37.78 32.06
CA GLN A 149 -20.99 38.25 33.37
C GLN A 149 -22.04 39.35 33.24
N ASP A 150 -21.86 40.31 32.34
CA ASP A 150 -22.85 41.37 32.11
C ASP A 150 -24.19 40.80 31.63
N LYS A 151 -24.14 39.78 30.77
CA LYS A 151 -25.33 39.09 30.27
C LYS A 151 -26.05 38.27 31.34
N GLU A 152 -25.30 37.67 32.27
CA GLU A 152 -25.88 36.97 33.42
C GLU A 152 -26.61 37.96 34.36
N VAL A 153 -26.01 39.12 34.63
CA VAL A 153 -26.61 40.19 35.44
C VAL A 153 -27.89 40.76 34.80
N GLU A 154 -27.94 40.90 33.48
CA GLU A 154 -29.16 41.33 32.78
C GLU A 154 -30.30 40.31 32.94
N LEU A 155 -30.01 39.01 32.82
CA LEU A 155 -31.01 37.95 32.97
C LEU A 155 -31.56 37.88 34.41
N GLU A 156 -30.73 38.11 35.43
CA GLU A 156 -31.19 38.20 36.81
C GLU A 156 -32.10 39.42 37.04
N LYS A 157 -31.81 40.55 36.38
CA LYS A 157 -32.64 41.76 36.46
C LYS A 157 -33.99 41.59 35.77
N GLU A 158 -34.04 40.91 34.64
CA GLU A 158 -35.31 40.56 33.97
C GLU A 158 -36.12 39.52 34.75
N SER A 159 -35.46 38.60 35.45
CA SER A 159 -36.15 37.61 36.30
C SER A 159 -36.74 38.19 37.59
N LEU A 160 -36.32 39.40 37.98
CA LEU A 160 -36.78 40.10 39.18
C LEU A 160 -37.82 41.20 38.87
N LEU A 161 -38.24 41.33 37.60
CA LEU A 161 -39.36 42.14 37.13
C LEU A 161 -40.59 41.25 36.89
#